data_AF-A0ABC9DDQ0-F1
#
_entry.id   AF-A0ABC9DDQ0-F1
#
_cell.length_a   1.000
_cell.length_b   1.000
_cell.length_c   1.000
_cell.angle_alpha   90.00
_cell.angle_beta   90.00
_cell.angle_gamma   90.00
#
_symmetry.space_group_name_H-M   'P 1'
#
loop_
_entity.id
_entity.type
_entity.pdbx_description
1 polymer ?
#
loop_
_entity_poly.entity_id
_entity_poly.type
_entity_poly.pdbx_seq_one_letter_code
_entity_poly.pdbx_strand_id
1 'polypeptide(L)'
;MFACDDPGQVRAADFPKPSEAPPVFRYCKDGSTLDIVFPDWSFWGWPEVGIRPWTQMLEEVRQENERVRWPERQPYAFWKGNPEGYRIRHKLLRCNVSNGKEWNARVFTQNWHHAIRNGFKDSRIPKQCIYRYKVYVEGNAWSVSEKYIMACDSPVLFITTPFQDILSRGLVAGKHYWPINRKHVCKSIKFAVDWGNKHLEQAQLIGEQGSRFVREEMSMDYIYDYMLHLLTEYAKLLRYKPTVPEKAVEICTESIACPAQGLHRECMMDSMERHVVGFNPCTLPPPFTKEVAKQIADREAEVLRNIEKMEG
;
A
#
# COMPACT_ATOMS: atom_id res chain seq x y z
N MET A 1 1.62 -4.18 -21.92
CA MET A 1 2.54 -5.18 -21.30
C MET A 1 2.50 -5.01 -19.80
N PHE A 2 2.75 -6.06 -19.00
CA PHE A 2 2.86 -5.94 -17.54
C PHE A 2 4.33 -6.00 -17.13
N ALA A 3 4.80 -5.03 -16.36
CA ALA A 3 6.13 -5.01 -15.76
C ALA A 3 6.02 -5.45 -14.30
N CYS A 4 6.79 -6.48 -13.94
CA CYS A 4 6.76 -7.09 -12.60
C CYS A 4 7.93 -6.65 -11.71
N ASP A 5 8.82 -5.79 -12.22
CA ASP A 5 9.96 -5.30 -11.48
C ASP A 5 9.68 -3.97 -10.78
N ASP A 6 10.53 -3.65 -9.81
CA ASP A 6 10.36 -2.48 -8.97
C ASP A 6 10.63 -1.15 -9.68
N PRO A 7 11.67 -0.96 -10.50
CA PRO A 7 11.91 0.33 -11.16
C PRO A 7 10.86 0.67 -12.21
N GLY A 8 10.62 1.97 -12.43
CA GLY A 8 9.76 2.41 -13.52
C GLY A 8 10.36 2.20 -14.89
N GLN A 9 9.54 1.68 -15.80
CA GLN A 9 10.00 1.22 -17.11
C GLN A 9 9.87 2.30 -18.19
N VAL A 10 8.79 3.09 -18.12
CA VAL A 10 8.49 4.09 -19.16
C VAL A 10 8.78 5.49 -18.63
N ARG A 11 10.01 5.98 -18.80
CA ARG A 11 10.38 7.32 -18.35
C ARG A 11 9.77 8.37 -19.27
N ALA A 12 9.14 9.39 -18.69
CA ALA A 12 8.52 10.47 -19.46
C ALA A 12 9.54 11.25 -20.31
N ALA A 13 10.77 11.38 -19.82
CA ALA A 13 11.85 12.10 -20.50
C ALA A 13 12.31 11.45 -21.82
N ASP A 14 12.03 10.17 -22.02
CA ASP A 14 12.44 9.42 -23.20
C ASP A 14 11.49 9.65 -24.40
N PHE A 15 10.37 10.36 -24.19
CA PHE A 15 9.34 10.58 -25.20
C PHE A 15 9.03 12.08 -25.39
N PRO A 16 8.93 12.58 -26.63
CA PRO A 16 8.53 13.97 -26.90
C PRO A 16 7.13 14.30 -26.36
N LYS A 17 6.22 13.32 -26.38
CA LYS A 17 4.84 13.44 -25.89
C LYS A 17 4.42 12.13 -25.21
N PRO A 18 3.62 12.19 -24.13
CA PRO A 18 3.13 10.98 -23.46
C PRO A 18 2.36 10.01 -24.36
N SER A 19 1.67 10.51 -25.38
CA SER A 19 0.92 9.68 -26.34
C SER A 19 1.80 8.80 -27.24
N GLU A 20 3.10 9.05 -27.30
CA GLU A 20 4.07 8.29 -28.07
C GLU A 20 4.73 7.17 -27.24
N ALA A 21 4.49 7.15 -25.93
CA ALA A 21 5.06 6.15 -25.04
C ALA A 21 4.33 4.80 -25.14
N PRO A 22 5.04 3.66 -25.00
CA PRO A 22 4.42 2.35 -25.00
C PRO A 22 3.60 2.14 -23.71
N PRO A 23 2.43 1.49 -23.78
CA PRO A 23 1.61 1.20 -22.61
C PRO A 23 2.20 0.04 -21.80
N VAL A 24 2.68 0.35 -20.61
CA VAL A 24 3.20 -0.62 -19.63
C VAL A 24 2.41 -0.49 -18.33
N PHE A 25 1.82 -1.60 -17.89
CA PHE A 25 1.11 -1.73 -16.62
C PHE A 25 2.10 -2.06 -15.51
N ARG A 26 2.00 -1.36 -14.37
CA ARG A 26 2.86 -1.55 -13.21
C ARG A 26 2.09 -1.23 -11.92
N TYR A 27 2.53 -1.78 -10.79
CA TYR A 27 1.83 -1.62 -9.52
C TYR A 27 1.88 -0.20 -8.92
N CYS A 28 2.84 0.62 -9.34
CA CYS A 28 2.91 2.02 -8.97
C CYS A 28 3.64 2.83 -10.04
N LYS A 29 3.56 4.16 -9.92
CA LYS A 29 4.33 5.11 -10.72
C LYS A 29 4.75 6.32 -9.89
N ASP A 30 5.59 7.18 -10.44
CA ASP A 30 5.82 8.51 -9.89
C ASP A 30 5.68 9.58 -11.00
N GLY A 31 5.94 10.84 -10.69
CA GLY A 31 5.81 11.95 -11.64
C GLY A 31 6.80 11.90 -12.82
N SER A 32 7.81 11.02 -12.79
CA SER A 32 8.79 10.85 -13.85
C SER A 32 8.47 9.72 -14.84
N THR A 33 7.44 8.92 -14.57
CA THR A 33 7.08 7.76 -15.39
C THR A 33 5.67 7.81 -15.94
N LEU A 34 5.45 7.14 -17.07
CA LEU A 34 4.19 7.06 -17.80
C LEU A 34 3.49 5.71 -17.64
N ASP A 35 3.93 4.89 -16.69
CA ASP A 35 3.33 3.58 -16.43
C ASP A 35 1.84 3.73 -16.08
N ILE A 36 1.05 2.73 -16.48
CA ILE A 36 -0.37 2.63 -16.16
C ILE A 36 -0.50 1.83 -14.86
N VAL A 37 -1.07 2.45 -13.82
CA VAL A 37 -1.14 1.83 -12.49
C VAL A 37 -2.17 0.69 -12.48
N PHE A 38 -1.73 -0.49 -12.09
CA PHE A 38 -2.51 -1.74 -12.00
C PHE A 38 -2.39 -2.33 -10.58
N PRO A 39 -3.35 -3.12 -10.07
CA PRO A 39 -3.20 -3.77 -8.77
C PRO A 39 -1.96 -4.66 -8.67
N ASP A 40 -1.30 -4.67 -7.52
CA ASP A 40 -0.12 -5.50 -7.28
C ASP A 40 -0.48 -6.98 -7.04
N TRP A 41 0.48 -7.89 -7.22
CA TRP A 41 0.22 -9.34 -7.09
C TRP A 41 -0.16 -9.77 -5.67
N SER A 42 0.20 -9.00 -4.63
CA SER A 42 0.01 -9.46 -3.25
C SER A 42 -1.44 -9.47 -2.80
N PHE A 43 -2.40 -8.95 -3.57
CA PHE A 43 -3.83 -9.19 -3.31
C PHE A 43 -4.17 -10.68 -3.30
N TRP A 44 -3.47 -11.49 -4.10
CA TRP A 44 -3.60 -12.96 -4.15
C TRP A 44 -2.57 -13.68 -3.26
N GLY A 45 -1.78 -12.93 -2.48
CA GLY A 45 -0.78 -13.45 -1.55
C GLY A 45 0.67 -13.25 -2.00
N TRP A 46 1.59 -13.35 -1.05
CA TRP A 46 3.03 -13.28 -1.27
C TRP A 46 3.72 -14.27 -0.31
N PRO A 47 3.77 -15.56 -0.67
CA PRO A 47 4.13 -16.65 0.25
C PRO A 47 5.57 -16.57 0.75
N GLU A 48 6.50 -16.05 -0.06
CA GLU A 48 7.93 -15.91 0.28
C GLU A 48 8.16 -15.04 1.52
N VAL A 49 7.22 -14.15 1.83
CA VAL A 49 7.27 -13.23 2.98
C VAL A 49 6.13 -13.47 3.97
N GLY A 50 5.39 -14.57 3.82
CA GLY A 50 4.32 -14.97 4.74
C GLY A 50 3.08 -14.07 4.68
N ILE A 51 2.83 -13.43 3.54
CA ILE A 51 1.62 -12.64 3.32
C ILE A 51 0.57 -13.53 2.65
N ARG A 52 -0.60 -13.63 3.28
CA ARG A 52 -1.74 -14.37 2.76
C ARG A 52 -2.57 -13.52 1.78
N PRO A 53 -3.50 -14.13 1.02
CA PRO A 53 -4.44 -13.38 0.20
C PRO A 53 -5.18 -12.30 1.00
N TRP A 54 -5.54 -11.21 0.31
CA TRP A 54 -6.03 -9.98 0.93
C TRP A 54 -7.23 -10.19 1.86
N THR A 55 -8.26 -10.92 1.42
CA THR A 55 -9.45 -11.22 2.22
C THR A 55 -9.10 -11.94 3.54
N GLN A 56 -8.16 -12.87 3.51
CA GLN A 56 -7.72 -13.57 4.70
C GLN A 56 -6.87 -12.69 5.61
N MET A 57 -5.99 -11.86 5.03
CA MET A 57 -5.22 -10.88 5.79
C MET A 57 -6.11 -9.89 6.52
N LEU A 58 -7.19 -9.41 5.89
CA LEU A 58 -8.17 -8.54 6.53
C LEU A 58 -8.84 -9.21 7.73
N GLU A 59 -9.22 -10.48 7.61
CA GLU A 59 -9.82 -11.25 8.71
C GLU A 59 -8.82 -11.48 9.86
N GLU A 60 -7.57 -11.83 9.56
CA GLU A 60 -6.52 -11.94 10.57
C GLU A 60 -6.26 -10.62 11.29
N VAL A 61 -6.23 -9.50 10.56
CA VAL A 61 -6.09 -8.17 11.15
C VAL A 61 -7.30 -7.81 12.01
N ARG A 62 -8.54 -8.10 11.57
CA ARG A 62 -9.76 -7.86 12.35
C ARG A 62 -9.68 -8.58 13.70
N GLN A 63 -9.31 -9.85 13.69
CA GLN A 63 -9.14 -10.66 14.91
C GLN A 63 -8.08 -10.08 15.85
N GLU A 64 -6.95 -9.60 15.32
CA GLU A 64 -5.90 -8.98 16.16
C GLU A 64 -6.32 -7.60 16.68
N ASN A 65 -7.08 -6.81 15.92
CA ASN A 65 -7.61 -5.52 16.35
C ASN A 65 -8.56 -5.65 17.55
N GLU A 66 -9.33 -6.74 17.59
CA GLU A 66 -10.29 -7.04 18.67
C GLU A 66 -9.62 -7.51 19.98
N ARG A 67 -8.35 -7.93 19.94
CA ARG A 67 -7.64 -8.43 21.14
C ARG A 67 -7.26 -7.35 22.13
N VAL A 68 -6.97 -6.14 21.66
CA VAL A 68 -6.51 -5.03 22.49
C VAL A 68 -7.25 -3.77 22.08
N ARG A 69 -8.02 -3.20 23.01
CA ARG A 69 -8.73 -1.94 22.79
C ARG A 69 -7.74 -0.87 22.36
N TRP A 70 -8.12 -0.04 21.39
CA TRP A 70 -7.19 0.93 20.81
C TRP A 70 -6.47 1.83 21.85
N PRO A 71 -7.15 2.37 22.89
CA PRO A 71 -6.48 3.15 23.93
C PRO A 71 -5.46 2.37 24.77
N GLU A 72 -5.52 1.04 24.81
CA GLU A 72 -4.60 0.18 25.59
C GLU A 72 -3.38 -0.28 24.78
N ARG A 73 -3.40 -0.06 23.45
CA ARG A 73 -2.29 -0.38 22.58
C ARG A 73 -1.04 0.40 22.96
N GLN A 74 0.12 -0.13 22.60
CA GLN A 74 1.41 0.49 22.91
C GLN A 74 1.50 1.89 22.29
N PRO A 75 1.85 2.94 23.05
CA PRO A 75 1.72 4.34 22.66
C PRO A 75 2.83 4.84 21.73
N TYR A 76 3.38 3.96 20.89
CA TYR A 76 4.53 4.22 20.03
C TYR A 76 4.21 4.04 18.55
N ALA A 77 4.93 4.77 17.71
CA ALA A 77 5.01 4.49 16.29
C ALA A 77 5.82 3.23 16.04
N PHE A 78 5.32 2.32 15.22
CA PHE A 78 5.99 1.07 14.92
C PHE A 78 6.30 0.91 13.43
N TRP A 79 7.51 0.44 13.15
CA TRP A 79 7.92 -0.02 11.82
C TRP A 79 8.85 -1.23 11.94
N LYS A 80 8.65 -2.22 11.06
CA LYS A 80 9.59 -3.33 10.86
C LYS A 80 9.73 -3.60 9.37
N GLY A 81 10.95 -3.58 8.85
CA GLY A 81 11.18 -3.77 7.41
C GLY A 81 12.65 -3.85 7.03
N ASN A 82 12.94 -4.17 5.77
CA ASN A 82 14.33 -4.21 5.27
C ASN A 82 14.80 -2.78 4.94
N PRO A 83 15.85 -2.25 5.60
CA PRO A 83 16.39 -0.92 5.29
C PRO A 83 17.36 -0.89 4.11
N GLU A 84 17.89 -2.02 3.66
CA GLU A 84 19.01 -2.11 2.72
C GLU A 84 18.68 -1.44 1.38
N GLY A 85 19.60 -0.61 0.88
CA GLY A 85 19.47 0.07 -0.41
C GLY A 85 18.58 1.33 -0.40
N TYR A 86 17.89 1.65 0.70
CA TYR A 86 16.88 2.72 0.72
C TYR A 86 17.23 3.86 1.68
N ARG A 87 17.70 4.99 1.14
CA ARG A 87 18.14 6.16 1.93
C ARG A 87 17.10 6.64 2.95
N ILE A 88 15.82 6.61 2.60
CA ILE A 88 14.74 7.05 3.51
C ILE A 88 14.55 6.09 4.69
N ARG A 89 14.68 4.77 4.48
CA ARG A 89 14.56 3.77 5.55
C ARG A 89 15.74 3.85 6.53
N HIS A 90 16.93 4.17 6.03
CA HIS A 90 18.07 4.51 6.90
C HIS A 90 17.84 5.77 7.73
N LYS A 91 17.13 6.78 7.21
CA LYS A 91 16.73 7.94 8.03
C LYS A 91 15.72 7.53 9.11
N LEU A 92 14.72 6.71 8.77
CA LEU A 92 13.74 6.20 9.72
C LEU A 92 14.37 5.38 10.86
N LEU A 93 15.39 4.57 10.56
CA LEU A 93 16.12 3.81 11.60
C LEU A 93 16.75 4.71 12.68
N ARG A 94 17.16 5.93 12.33
CA ARG A 94 17.71 6.90 13.29
C ARG A 94 16.65 7.48 14.23
N CYS A 95 15.37 7.22 13.97
CA CYS A 95 14.28 7.61 14.84
C CYS A 95 14.06 6.60 15.97
N ASN A 96 14.75 5.46 15.99
CA ASN A 96 14.76 4.64 17.19
C ASN A 96 15.52 5.34 18.34
N VAL A 97 15.29 4.92 19.58
CA VAL A 97 15.96 5.50 20.75
C VAL A 97 17.47 5.41 20.56
N SER A 98 18.12 6.57 20.49
CA SER A 98 19.58 6.66 20.32
C SER A 98 20.12 7.83 21.14
N ASN A 99 21.22 7.60 21.86
CA ASN A 99 21.91 8.61 22.69
C ASN A 99 20.98 9.37 23.66
N GLY A 100 20.04 8.66 24.30
CA GLY A 100 19.09 9.24 25.26
C GLY A 100 17.94 10.05 24.63
N LYS A 101 17.88 10.16 23.30
CA LYS A 101 16.80 10.86 22.60
C LYS A 101 15.67 9.89 22.24
N GLU A 102 14.52 10.06 22.89
CA GLU A 102 13.30 9.30 22.62
C GLU A 102 12.44 10.05 21.58
N TRP A 103 12.12 9.36 20.49
CA TRP A 103 11.27 9.86 19.39
C TRP A 103 9.87 9.24 19.39
N ASN A 104 9.58 8.39 20.37
CA ASN A 104 8.37 7.58 20.47
C ASN A 104 8.16 6.65 19.26
N ALA A 105 9.26 6.18 18.68
CA ALA A 105 9.26 5.23 17.58
C ALA A 105 9.99 3.93 17.97
N ARG A 106 9.49 2.82 17.46
CA ARG A 106 10.02 1.46 17.61
C ARG A 106 10.25 0.93 16.20
N VAL A 107 11.49 1.09 15.74
CA VAL A 107 11.89 0.84 14.34
C VAL A 107 12.86 -0.33 14.33
N PHE A 108 12.47 -1.42 13.67
CA PHE A 108 13.22 -2.69 13.65
C PHE A 108 13.60 -3.10 12.24
N THR A 109 14.77 -3.72 12.10
CA THR A 109 15.19 -4.30 10.83
C THR A 109 14.57 -5.69 10.64
N GLN A 110 14.12 -5.98 9.42
CA GLN A 110 13.57 -7.28 9.07
C GLN A 110 14.68 -8.21 8.56
N ASN A 111 14.84 -9.35 9.22
CA ASN A 111 15.70 -10.44 8.75
C ASN A 111 14.84 -11.55 8.15
N TRP A 112 14.80 -11.63 6.82
CA TRP A 112 13.96 -12.62 6.11
C TRP A 112 14.41 -14.06 6.37
N HIS A 113 15.70 -14.33 6.46
CA HIS A 113 16.20 -15.66 6.78
C HIS A 113 15.71 -16.14 8.16
N HIS A 114 15.72 -15.26 9.16
CA HIS A 114 15.17 -15.58 10.48
C HIS A 114 13.65 -15.75 10.44
N ALA A 115 12.94 -14.86 9.76
CA ALA A 115 11.49 -14.92 9.64
C ALA A 115 11.01 -16.22 8.97
N ILE A 116 11.67 -16.63 7.88
CA ILE A 116 11.35 -17.91 7.22
C ILE A 116 11.58 -19.08 8.19
N ARG A 117 12.72 -19.13 8.88
CA ARG A 117 13.02 -20.19 9.85
C ARG A 117 12.06 -20.23 11.04
N ASN A 118 11.53 -19.09 11.46
CA ASN A 118 10.62 -19.01 12.61
C ASN A 118 9.14 -19.10 12.24
N GLY A 119 8.80 -19.26 10.95
CA GLY A 119 7.42 -19.26 10.46
C GLY A 119 6.74 -17.88 10.57
N PHE A 120 7.49 -16.82 10.33
CA PHE A 120 7.12 -15.41 10.38
C PHE A 120 6.55 -14.92 11.72
N LYS A 121 6.64 -15.69 12.81
CA LYS A 121 5.91 -15.46 14.08
C LYS A 121 6.05 -14.06 14.64
N ASP A 122 7.22 -13.45 14.48
CA ASP A 122 7.60 -12.11 14.96
C ASP A 122 7.49 -11.02 13.88
N SER A 123 7.13 -11.39 12.66
CA SER A 123 7.12 -10.55 11.45
C SER A 123 5.73 -10.45 10.81
N ARG A 124 4.75 -11.24 11.27
CA ARG A 124 3.34 -11.18 10.84
C ARG A 124 2.76 -9.78 11.08
N ILE A 125 2.29 -9.13 10.01
CA ILE A 125 1.70 -7.79 10.08
C ILE A 125 0.52 -7.71 11.06
N PRO A 126 -0.45 -8.66 11.08
CA PRO A 126 -1.60 -8.59 12.00
C PRO A 126 -1.20 -8.46 13.47
N LYS A 127 -0.17 -9.20 13.90
CA LYS A 127 0.32 -9.14 15.29
C LYS A 127 0.95 -7.80 15.66
N GLN A 128 1.29 -6.97 14.68
CA GLN A 128 1.86 -5.65 14.90
C GLN A 128 0.78 -4.57 15.06
N CYS A 129 -0.51 -4.92 15.02
CA CYS A 129 -1.61 -3.97 15.28
C CYS A 129 -1.74 -3.59 16.77
N ILE A 130 -0.93 -4.21 17.65
CA ILE A 130 -0.83 -3.85 19.08
C ILE A 130 -0.20 -2.47 19.35
N TYR A 131 0.32 -1.80 18.33
CA TYR A 131 0.89 -0.45 18.42
C TYR A 131 -0.12 0.58 17.94
N ARG A 132 -0.24 1.70 18.67
CA ARG A 132 -1.20 2.77 18.32
C ARG A 132 -0.93 3.39 16.97
N TYR A 133 0.33 3.49 16.54
CA TYR A 133 0.67 4.12 15.26
C TYR A 133 1.53 3.20 14.40
N LYS A 134 1.28 3.20 13.10
CA LYS A 134 2.06 2.45 12.10
C LYS A 134 2.82 3.45 11.24
N VAL A 135 4.07 3.19 10.88
CA VAL A 135 4.80 4.06 9.95
C VAL A 135 4.77 3.44 8.56
N TYR A 136 4.36 4.22 7.57
CA TYR A 136 4.57 3.88 6.16
C TYR A 136 5.83 4.56 5.62
N VAL A 137 6.63 3.82 4.86
CA VAL A 137 7.79 4.32 4.15
C VAL A 137 8.04 3.49 2.90
N GLU A 138 8.31 4.13 1.77
CA GLU A 138 8.56 3.43 0.53
C GLU A 138 9.90 2.65 0.53
N GLY A 139 10.06 1.75 -0.44
CA GLY A 139 11.28 0.98 -0.67
C GLY A 139 11.97 1.43 -1.96
N ASN A 140 12.23 0.47 -2.86
CA ASN A 140 12.73 0.76 -4.20
C ASN A 140 11.68 1.51 -5.03
N ALA A 141 10.42 1.14 -4.80
CA ALA A 141 9.22 1.80 -5.28
C ALA A 141 8.21 1.92 -4.12
N TRP A 142 6.93 2.06 -4.43
CA TRP A 142 5.83 1.94 -3.46
C TRP A 142 5.95 0.65 -2.62
N SER A 143 5.63 0.72 -1.32
CA SER A 143 5.76 -0.43 -0.42
C SER A 143 4.42 -1.13 -0.21
N VAL A 144 4.37 -2.41 -0.58
CA VAL A 144 3.22 -3.32 -0.43
C VAL A 144 2.60 -3.33 0.99
N SER A 145 3.40 -2.99 2.01
CA SER A 145 2.95 -2.90 3.40
C SER A 145 1.79 -1.95 3.66
N GLU A 146 1.60 -0.92 2.81
CA GLU A 146 0.63 0.17 3.02
C GLU A 146 -0.77 -0.33 3.39
N LYS A 147 -1.38 -1.11 2.50
CA LYS A 147 -2.76 -1.60 2.68
C LYS A 147 -2.93 -2.43 3.95
N TYR A 148 -1.93 -3.26 4.28
CA TYR A 148 -1.99 -4.13 5.45
C TYR A 148 -1.86 -3.38 6.76
N ILE A 149 -0.98 -2.37 6.85
CA ILE A 149 -0.84 -1.59 8.08
C ILE A 149 -1.99 -0.60 8.27
N MET A 150 -2.61 -0.15 7.18
CA MET A 150 -3.83 0.65 7.22
C MET A 150 -5.02 -0.09 7.84
N ALA A 151 -5.11 -1.41 7.65
CA ALA A 151 -6.19 -2.23 8.21
C ALA A 151 -6.13 -2.38 9.75
N CYS A 152 -5.05 -1.96 10.42
CA CYS A 152 -4.86 -2.18 11.85
C CYS A 152 -5.74 -1.30 12.77
N ASP A 153 -6.67 -0.47 12.27
CA ASP A 153 -7.34 0.59 13.07
C ASP A 153 -6.35 1.53 13.81
N SER A 154 -5.08 1.56 13.39
CA SER A 154 -4.01 2.38 13.95
C SER A 154 -3.67 3.47 12.93
N PRO A 155 -3.58 4.77 13.31
CA PRO A 155 -3.18 5.79 12.37
C PRO A 155 -1.85 5.45 11.70
N VAL A 156 -1.87 5.54 10.37
CA VAL A 156 -0.66 5.39 9.57
C VAL A 156 0.03 6.75 9.49
N LEU A 157 1.22 6.84 10.09
CA LEU A 157 2.18 7.92 9.95
C LEU A 157 2.88 7.76 8.59
N PHE A 158 2.37 8.47 7.60
CA PHE A 158 2.70 8.27 6.19
C PHE A 158 3.83 9.20 5.76
N ILE A 159 5.05 8.68 5.63
CA ILE A 159 6.17 9.47 5.12
C ILE A 159 5.88 9.86 3.68
N THR A 160 5.87 11.16 3.40
CA THR A 160 5.56 11.68 2.06
C THR A 160 6.47 11.01 1.02
N THR A 161 5.82 10.47 0.00
CA THR A 161 6.42 9.63 -1.05
C THR A 161 6.04 10.17 -2.43
N PRO A 162 6.90 10.04 -3.46
CA PRO A 162 6.54 10.43 -4.82
C PRO A 162 5.68 9.39 -5.53
N PHE A 163 5.59 8.18 -4.97
CA PHE A 163 4.91 7.06 -5.61
C PHE A 163 3.40 7.14 -5.45
N GLN A 164 2.70 6.74 -6.51
CA GLN A 164 1.26 6.60 -6.58
C GLN A 164 0.92 5.17 -6.99
N ASP A 165 0.09 4.52 -6.20
CA ASP A 165 -0.53 3.22 -6.45
C ASP A 165 -2.04 3.39 -6.76
N ILE A 166 -2.78 2.28 -6.77
CA ILE A 166 -4.23 2.31 -6.99
C ILE A 166 -5.02 2.98 -5.84
N LEU A 167 -4.42 3.13 -4.66
CA LEU A 167 -5.06 3.64 -3.43
C LEU A 167 -4.85 5.13 -3.24
N SER A 168 -3.69 5.62 -3.69
CA SER A 168 -3.17 6.95 -3.42
C SER A 168 -4.19 8.06 -3.71
N ARG A 169 -5.04 7.88 -4.72
CA ARG A 169 -6.07 8.88 -5.10
C ARG A 169 -7.32 8.87 -4.21
N GLY A 170 -7.61 7.77 -3.53
CA GLY A 170 -8.72 7.66 -2.58
C GLY A 170 -8.32 8.02 -1.14
N LEU A 171 -7.01 8.04 -0.85
CA LEU A 171 -6.50 8.41 0.47
C LEU A 171 -6.52 9.93 0.69
N VAL A 172 -6.99 10.33 1.87
CA VAL A 172 -7.13 11.74 2.25
C VAL A 172 -6.31 12.01 3.52
N ALA A 173 -5.29 12.86 3.40
CA ALA A 173 -4.45 13.28 4.52
C ALA A 173 -5.28 13.89 5.66
N GLY A 174 -4.95 13.55 6.90
CA GLY A 174 -5.67 13.98 8.11
C GLY A 174 -7.01 13.27 8.35
N LYS A 175 -7.51 12.50 7.37
CA LYS A 175 -8.71 11.66 7.50
C LYS A 175 -8.33 10.18 7.54
N HIS A 176 -7.64 9.68 6.54
CA HIS A 176 -7.27 8.26 6.43
C HIS A 176 -5.87 7.95 7.00
N TYR A 177 -5.00 8.96 7.07
CA TYR A 177 -3.63 8.83 7.53
C TYR A 177 -3.08 10.17 8.05
N TRP A 178 -1.96 10.13 8.78
CA TRP A 178 -1.24 11.32 9.24
C TRP A 178 0.04 11.52 8.41
N PRO A 179 0.20 12.60 7.63
CA PRO A 179 1.39 12.78 6.82
C PRO A 179 2.62 13.11 7.66
N ILE A 180 3.79 12.61 7.23
CA ILE A 180 5.08 12.82 7.88
C ILE A 180 6.05 13.51 6.94
N ASN A 181 6.64 14.61 7.41
CA ASN A 181 7.58 15.40 6.62
C ASN A 181 8.86 14.60 6.32
N ARG A 182 9.07 14.27 5.05
CA ARG A 182 10.23 13.52 4.55
C ARG A 182 11.58 14.17 4.87
N LYS A 183 11.63 15.50 5.02
CA LYS A 183 12.85 16.24 5.37
C LYS A 183 13.19 16.10 6.86
N HIS A 184 12.16 15.96 7.71
CA HIS A 184 12.27 15.98 9.17
C HIS A 184 11.63 14.75 9.83
N VAL A 185 11.84 13.56 9.26
CA VAL A 185 11.15 12.29 9.62
C VAL A 185 11.01 12.07 11.12
N CYS A 186 12.09 12.05 11.90
CA CYS A 186 12.01 11.71 13.33
C CYS A 186 11.28 12.78 14.16
N LYS A 187 11.46 14.06 13.81
CA LYS A 187 10.77 15.16 14.49
C LYS A 187 9.27 15.10 14.22
N SER A 188 8.90 14.89 12.95
CA SER A 188 7.51 14.80 12.51
C SER A 188 6.81 13.56 13.09
N ILE A 189 7.48 12.39 13.14
CA ILE A 189 6.95 11.20 13.84
C ILE A 189 6.75 11.47 15.32
N LYS A 190 7.75 12.05 16.00
CA LYS A 190 7.63 12.36 17.42
C LYS A 190 6.46 13.30 17.68
N PHE A 191 6.32 14.35 16.87
CA PHE A 191 5.20 15.29 16.98
C PHE A 191 3.86 14.58 16.83
N ALA A 192 3.69 13.78 15.78
CA ALA A 192 2.45 13.04 15.54
C ALA A 192 2.08 12.10 16.70
N VAL A 193 3.06 11.38 17.25
CA VAL A 193 2.84 10.47 18.39
C VAL A 193 2.54 11.24 19.68
N ASP A 194 3.27 12.31 19.96
CA ASP A 194 3.04 13.16 21.15
C ASP A 194 1.66 13.83 21.08
N TRP A 195 1.25 14.28 19.90
CA TRP A 195 -0.07 14.86 19.66
C TRP A 195 -1.16 13.79 19.82
N GLY A 196 -1.04 12.65 19.14
CA GLY A 196 -2.07 11.62 19.14
C GLY A 196 -2.28 11.01 20.54
N ASN A 197 -1.21 10.85 21.33
CA ASN A 197 -1.33 10.35 22.69
C ASN A 197 -2.01 11.34 23.64
N LYS A 198 -2.09 12.62 23.29
CA LYS A 198 -2.86 13.65 24.00
C LYS A 198 -4.28 13.84 23.44
N HIS A 199 -4.53 13.35 22.23
CA HIS A 199 -5.79 13.50 21.49
C HIS A 199 -6.28 12.13 21.03
N LEU A 200 -6.54 11.25 22.00
CA LEU A 200 -6.80 9.83 21.76
C LEU A 200 -8.00 9.61 20.84
N GLU A 201 -9.09 10.34 21.02
CA GLU A 201 -10.30 10.21 20.19
C GLU A 201 -10.03 10.57 18.72
N GLN A 202 -9.34 11.69 18.49
CA GLN A 202 -9.01 12.15 17.15
C GLN A 202 -8.00 11.22 16.46
N ALA A 203 -6.99 10.76 17.20
CA ALA A 203 -6.04 9.79 16.69
C ALA A 203 -6.74 8.47 16.35
N GLN A 204 -7.57 7.92 17.23
CA GLN A 204 -8.34 6.71 16.95
C GLN A 204 -9.21 6.86 15.71
N LEU A 205 -9.90 8.00 15.56
CA LEU A 205 -10.76 8.27 14.41
C LEU A 205 -10.00 8.21 13.08
N ILE A 206 -8.77 8.75 13.01
CA ILE A 206 -7.94 8.66 11.80
C ILE A 206 -7.61 7.20 11.46
N GLY A 207 -7.26 6.40 12.47
CA GLY A 207 -6.94 4.99 12.32
C GLY A 207 -8.15 4.17 11.84
N GLU A 208 -9.31 4.41 12.45
CA GLU A 208 -10.58 3.76 12.07
C GLU A 208 -11.02 4.17 10.66
N GLN A 209 -10.88 5.43 10.28
CA GLN A 209 -11.24 5.91 8.94
C GLN A 209 -10.32 5.34 7.86
N GLY A 210 -9.00 5.27 8.09
CA GLY A 210 -8.08 4.61 7.18
C GLY A 210 -8.36 3.12 7.04
N SER A 211 -8.57 2.43 8.16
CA SER A 211 -8.90 1.00 8.18
C SER A 211 -10.25 0.69 7.52
N ARG A 212 -11.26 1.55 7.73
CA ARG A 212 -12.54 1.44 7.04
C ARG A 212 -12.38 1.58 5.53
N PHE A 213 -11.64 2.59 5.07
CA PHE A 213 -11.37 2.79 3.65
C PHE A 213 -10.76 1.52 3.02
N VAL A 214 -9.71 0.95 3.59
CA VAL A 214 -9.10 -0.25 2.97
C VAL A 214 -9.96 -1.50 3.08
N ARG A 215 -10.84 -1.62 4.07
CA ARG A 215 -11.77 -2.75 4.20
C ARG A 215 -12.93 -2.66 3.21
N GLU A 216 -13.49 -1.47 3.03
CA GLU A 216 -14.72 -1.26 2.27
C GLU A 216 -14.44 -0.91 0.80
N GLU A 217 -13.45 -0.06 0.53
CA GLU A 217 -13.14 0.47 -0.81
C GLU A 217 -12.04 -0.34 -1.53
N MET A 218 -11.49 -1.37 -0.89
CA MET A 218 -10.54 -2.30 -1.50
C MET A 218 -10.96 -3.76 -1.33
N SER A 219 -12.25 -4.05 -1.35
CA SER A 219 -12.72 -5.43 -1.49
C SER A 219 -12.17 -6.05 -2.78
N MET A 220 -12.04 -7.39 -2.82
CA MET A 220 -11.61 -8.05 -4.06
C MET A 220 -12.54 -7.75 -5.24
N ASP A 221 -13.84 -7.54 -4.99
CA ASP A 221 -14.81 -7.10 -6.00
C ASP A 221 -14.37 -5.78 -6.66
N TYR A 222 -14.00 -4.76 -5.87
CA TYR A 222 -13.52 -3.48 -6.41
C TYR A 222 -12.15 -3.61 -7.10
N ILE A 223 -11.29 -4.51 -6.63
CA ILE A 223 -10.01 -4.78 -7.29
C ILE A 223 -10.25 -5.38 -8.69
N TYR A 224 -11.13 -6.37 -8.81
CA TYR A 224 -11.48 -6.97 -10.10
C TYR A 224 -12.22 -5.98 -11.01
N ASP A 225 -13.14 -5.17 -10.46
CA ASP A 225 -13.82 -4.12 -11.22
C ASP A 225 -12.82 -3.10 -11.78
N TYR A 226 -11.86 -2.64 -10.96
CA TYR A 226 -10.80 -1.74 -11.42
C TYR A 226 -9.98 -2.37 -12.55
N MET A 227 -9.58 -3.64 -12.41
CA MET A 227 -8.85 -4.37 -13.46
C MET A 227 -9.67 -4.46 -14.75
N LEU A 228 -10.93 -4.85 -14.65
CA LEU A 228 -11.84 -5.00 -15.79
C LEU A 228 -12.03 -3.69 -16.53
N HIS A 229 -12.35 -2.61 -15.80
CA HIS A 229 -12.52 -1.28 -16.40
C HIS A 229 -11.25 -0.80 -17.08
N LEU A 230 -10.10 -0.92 -16.38
CA LEU A 230 -8.83 -0.46 -16.92
C LEU A 230 -8.45 -1.20 -18.21
N LEU A 231 -8.61 -2.52 -18.24
CA LEU A 231 -8.31 -3.33 -19.43
C LEU A 231 -9.32 -3.09 -20.55
N THR A 232 -10.59 -2.86 -20.23
CA THR A 232 -11.64 -2.55 -21.22
C THR A 232 -11.39 -1.20 -21.88
N GLU A 233 -11.08 -0.16 -21.10
CA GLU A 233 -10.75 1.16 -21.65
C GLU A 233 -9.46 1.11 -22.46
N TYR A 234 -8.44 0.38 -21.99
CA TYR A 234 -7.22 0.15 -22.75
C TYR A 234 -7.49 -0.53 -24.11
N ALA A 235 -8.34 -1.57 -24.14
CA ALA A 235 -8.67 -2.29 -25.36
C ALA A 235 -9.31 -1.40 -26.44
N LYS A 236 -10.12 -0.39 -26.05
CA LYS A 236 -10.71 0.60 -26.97
C LYS A 236 -9.66 1.47 -27.68
N LEU A 237 -8.47 1.59 -27.11
CA LEU A 237 -7.37 2.39 -27.68
C LEU A 237 -6.56 1.62 -28.73
N LEU A 238 -6.74 0.30 -28.83
CA LEU A 238 -6.02 -0.53 -29.80
C LEU A 238 -6.41 -0.15 -31.23
N ARG A 239 -5.41 0.13 -32.05
CA ARG A 239 -5.58 0.46 -33.49
C ARG A 239 -5.42 -0.75 -34.41
N TYR A 240 -5.37 -1.94 -33.83
CA TYR A 240 -5.16 -3.20 -34.53
C TYR A 240 -6.00 -4.29 -33.85
N LYS A 241 -6.27 -5.37 -34.59
CA LYS A 241 -6.89 -6.58 -34.04
C LYS A 241 -5.79 -7.48 -33.45
N PRO A 242 -5.79 -7.77 -32.14
CA PRO A 242 -4.79 -8.66 -31.55
C PRO A 242 -4.88 -10.08 -32.11
N THR A 243 -3.74 -10.74 -32.25
CA THR A 243 -3.60 -12.15 -32.64
C THR A 243 -2.70 -12.86 -31.63
N VAL A 244 -2.90 -14.16 -31.42
CA VAL A 244 -2.05 -14.98 -30.54
C VAL A 244 -0.68 -15.19 -31.22
N PRO A 245 0.44 -14.80 -30.59
CA PRO A 245 1.77 -15.05 -31.13
C PRO A 245 2.12 -16.54 -31.19
N GLU A 246 2.95 -16.97 -32.16
CA GLU A 246 3.34 -18.39 -32.35
C GLU A 246 3.99 -19.03 -31.11
N LYS A 247 4.74 -18.24 -30.33
CA LYS A 247 5.44 -18.69 -29.10
C LYS A 247 4.64 -18.45 -27.83
N ALA A 248 3.38 -18.04 -27.93
CA ALA A 248 2.55 -17.83 -26.75
C ALA A 248 2.25 -19.16 -26.06
N VAL A 249 2.31 -19.16 -24.74
CA VAL A 249 1.92 -20.29 -23.91
C VAL A 249 0.57 -19.95 -23.29
N GLU A 250 -0.41 -20.83 -23.47
CA GLU A 250 -1.71 -20.68 -22.82
C GLU A 250 -1.55 -20.88 -21.30
N ILE A 251 -2.17 -20.00 -20.54
CA ILE A 251 -2.19 -20.06 -19.08
C ILE A 251 -3.64 -20.28 -18.64
N CYS A 252 -3.86 -21.34 -17.87
CA CYS A 252 -5.12 -21.65 -17.19
C CYS A 252 -4.90 -21.89 -15.69
N THR A 253 -6.00 -22.05 -14.95
CA THR A 253 -5.99 -22.37 -13.52
C THR A 253 -5.14 -23.59 -13.21
N GLU A 254 -5.28 -24.65 -14.01
CA GLU A 254 -4.57 -25.92 -13.84
C GLU A 254 -3.09 -25.77 -14.15
N SER A 255 -2.73 -25.03 -15.22
CA SER A 255 -1.32 -24.84 -15.59
C SER A 255 -0.56 -24.03 -14.55
N ILE A 256 -1.24 -23.15 -13.80
CA ILE A 256 -0.65 -22.36 -12.70
C ILE A 256 -0.65 -23.16 -11.40
N ALA A 257 -1.77 -23.77 -11.02
CA ALA A 257 -1.96 -24.34 -9.69
C ALA A 257 -1.38 -25.76 -9.53
N CYS A 258 -1.44 -26.61 -10.55
CA CYS A 258 -0.92 -27.98 -10.49
C CYS A 258 0.58 -28.08 -10.19
N PRO A 259 1.47 -27.26 -10.80
CA PRO A 259 2.90 -27.31 -10.48
C PRO A 259 3.25 -26.61 -9.15
N ALA A 260 2.34 -25.81 -8.59
CA ALA A 260 2.59 -25.08 -7.35
C ALA A 260 2.66 -26.04 -6.15
N GLN A 261 3.55 -25.74 -5.20
CA GLN A 261 3.77 -26.54 -3.99
C GLN A 261 3.79 -25.66 -2.74
N GLY A 262 3.55 -26.28 -1.58
CA GLY A 262 3.59 -25.61 -0.28
C GLY A 262 2.76 -24.32 -0.23
N LEU A 263 3.33 -23.26 0.36
CA LEU A 263 2.67 -21.97 0.56
C LEU A 263 2.20 -21.30 -0.74
N HIS A 264 2.86 -21.56 -1.87
CA HIS A 264 2.42 -21.04 -3.17
C HIS A 264 1.08 -21.66 -3.58
N ARG A 265 0.97 -22.99 -3.47
CA ARG A 265 -0.28 -23.69 -3.75
C ARG A 265 -1.38 -23.24 -2.80
N GLU A 266 -1.07 -23.09 -1.52
CA GLU A 266 -2.03 -22.60 -0.52
C GLU A 266 -2.55 -21.22 -0.90
N CYS A 267 -1.69 -20.24 -1.20
CA CYS A 267 -2.14 -18.89 -1.61
C CYS A 267 -3.01 -18.93 -2.88
N MET A 268 -2.64 -19.74 -3.88
CA MET A 268 -3.44 -19.90 -5.11
C MET A 268 -4.83 -20.47 -4.82
N MET A 269 -4.92 -21.53 -4.01
CA MET A 269 -6.21 -22.14 -3.66
C MET A 269 -7.05 -21.24 -2.76
N ASP A 270 -6.41 -20.49 -1.87
CA ASP A 270 -7.03 -19.57 -0.93
C ASP A 270 -7.55 -18.28 -1.60
N SER A 271 -6.94 -17.88 -2.71
CA SER A 271 -7.35 -16.71 -3.51
C SER A 271 -8.20 -17.06 -4.73
N MET A 272 -8.51 -18.35 -4.93
CA MET A 272 -9.36 -18.81 -6.02
C MET A 272 -10.82 -18.39 -5.77
N GLU A 273 -11.37 -17.59 -6.69
CA GLU A 273 -12.78 -17.25 -6.68
C GLU A 273 -13.64 -18.49 -6.90
N ARG A 274 -14.52 -18.78 -5.95
CA ARG A 274 -15.35 -19.99 -5.96
C ARG A 274 -16.71 -19.79 -6.63
N HIS A 275 -17.10 -18.54 -6.80
CA HIS A 275 -18.41 -18.17 -7.32
C HIS A 275 -18.26 -17.01 -8.29
N VAL A 276 -18.96 -17.10 -9.42
CA VAL A 276 -19.20 -15.94 -10.26
C VAL A 276 -20.34 -15.17 -9.61
N VAL A 277 -20.05 -13.95 -9.18
CA VAL A 277 -21.05 -13.07 -8.59
C VAL A 277 -22.02 -12.61 -9.68
N GLY A 278 -23.33 -12.69 -9.40
CA GLY A 278 -24.40 -12.40 -10.38
C GLY A 278 -24.72 -10.91 -10.56
N PHE A 279 -23.83 -10.01 -10.13
CA PHE A 279 -24.00 -8.57 -10.31
C PHE A 279 -23.19 -8.07 -11.50
N ASN A 280 -23.68 -7.01 -12.14
CA ASN A 280 -22.94 -6.33 -13.19
C ASN A 280 -21.76 -5.57 -12.58
N PRO A 281 -20.62 -5.43 -13.31
CA PRO A 281 -19.53 -4.56 -12.90
C PRO A 281 -20.05 -3.16 -12.57
N CYS A 282 -19.37 -2.46 -11.65
CA CYS A 282 -19.74 -1.10 -11.34
C CYS A 282 -19.73 -0.19 -12.59
N THR A 283 -20.40 0.96 -12.51
CA THR A 283 -20.30 1.95 -13.59
C THR A 283 -19.11 2.85 -13.29
N LEU A 284 -18.11 2.86 -14.18
CA LEU A 284 -16.96 3.74 -14.03
C LEU A 284 -17.43 5.21 -14.08
N PRO A 285 -17.19 6.01 -13.05
CA PRO A 285 -17.52 7.43 -13.07
C PRO A 285 -16.69 8.16 -14.15
N PRO A 286 -17.16 9.32 -14.63
CA PRO A 286 -16.38 10.12 -15.57
C PRO A 286 -15.02 10.52 -14.94
N PRO A 287 -13.97 10.71 -15.76
CA PRO A 287 -12.68 11.17 -15.27
C PRO A 287 -12.81 12.49 -14.50
N PHE A 288 -11.99 12.67 -13.46
CA PHE A 288 -11.91 13.94 -12.75
C PHE A 288 -11.56 15.08 -13.70
N THR A 289 -12.27 16.20 -13.57
CA THR A 289 -11.92 17.43 -14.27
C THR A 289 -10.61 18.00 -13.69
N LYS A 290 -9.99 18.93 -14.41
CA LYS A 290 -8.78 19.62 -13.93
C LYS A 290 -9.04 20.36 -12.62
N GLU A 291 -10.24 20.89 -12.45
CA GLU A 291 -10.69 21.61 -11.26
C GLU A 291 -10.78 20.66 -10.06
N VAL A 292 -11.40 19.50 -10.23
CA VAL A 292 -11.50 18.48 -9.16
C VAL A 292 -10.11 17.98 -8.78
N ALA A 293 -9.26 17.66 -9.76
CA ALA A 293 -7.89 17.23 -9.49
C ALA A 293 -7.09 18.30 -8.74
N LYS A 294 -7.26 19.58 -9.11
CA LYS A 294 -6.64 20.71 -8.41
C LYS A 294 -7.15 20.84 -6.98
N GLN A 295 -8.46 20.73 -6.74
CA GLN A 295 -9.04 20.80 -5.40
C GLN A 295 -8.52 19.70 -4.48
N ILE A 296 -8.37 18.48 -4.98
CA ILE A 296 -7.79 17.35 -4.23
C ILE A 296 -6.35 17.70 -3.82
N ALA A 297 -5.54 18.15 -4.78
CA ALA A 297 -4.14 18.52 -4.52
C ALA A 297 -4.01 19.72 -3.56
N ASP A 298 -4.83 20.76 -3.73
CA ASP A 298 -4.83 21.95 -2.88
C ASP A 298 -5.19 21.62 -1.43
N ARG A 299 -6.18 20.73 -1.23
CA ARG A 299 -6.59 20.23 0.08
C ARG A 299 -5.48 19.43 0.75
N GLU A 300 -4.84 18.53 0.01
CA GLU A 300 -3.72 17.73 0.56
C GLU A 300 -2.55 18.65 0.97
N ALA A 301 -2.21 19.61 0.11
CA ALA A 301 -1.18 20.60 0.41
C ALA A 301 -1.54 21.49 1.61
N GLU A 302 -2.82 21.81 1.81
CA GLU A 302 -3.29 22.55 2.97
C GLU A 302 -3.10 21.76 4.27
N VAL A 303 -3.49 20.49 4.31
CA VAL A 303 -3.29 19.61 5.48
C VAL A 303 -1.81 19.52 5.82
N LEU A 304 -0.94 19.32 4.82
CA LEU A 304 0.51 19.29 5.00
C LEU A 304 1.03 20.60 5.61
N ARG A 305 0.65 21.76 5.04
CA ARG A 305 1.04 23.08 5.58
C ARG A 305 0.58 23.29 7.01
N ASN A 306 -0.63 22.85 7.35
CA ASN A 306 -1.18 22.99 8.70
C ASN A 306 -0.39 22.13 9.70
N ILE A 307 -0.06 20.89 9.34
CA ILE A 307 0.78 20.02 10.18
C ILE A 307 2.19 20.60 10.33
N GLU A 308 2.80 21.08 9.24
CA GLU A 308 4.12 21.72 9.32
C GLU A 308 4.13 22.94 10.25
N LYS A 309 3.08 23.76 10.23
CA LYS A 309 2.92 24.88 11.17
C LYS A 309 2.78 24.41 12.62
N MET A 310 2.11 23.29 12.86
CA MET A 310 1.96 22.72 14.20
C MET A 310 3.28 22.12 14.73
N GLU A 311 4.13 21.59 13.84
CA GLU A 311 5.42 21.00 14.18
C GLU A 311 6.49 22.02 14.63
N GLY A 312 6.30 23.30 14.28
CA GLY A 312 7.18 24.43 14.63
C GLY A 312 8.45 24.49 13.80
#